data_AF-A0A485KXR8-F1
#
_entry.id   AF-A0A485KXR8-F1
#
_cell.length_a   1.000
_cell.length_b   1.000
_cell.length_c   1.000
_cell.angle_alpha   90.00
_cell.angle_beta   90.00
_cell.angle_gamma   90.00
#
_symmetry.space_group_name_H-M   'P 1'
#
loop_
_entity.id
_entity.type
_entity.pdbx_description
1 polymer ?
#
loop_
_entity_poly.entity_id
_entity_poly.type
_entity_poly.pdbx_seq_one_letter_code
_entity_poly.pdbx_strand_id
1 'polypeptide(L)'
;MDYTTSAHLTVALATFAYGILASHGHFEGFNMMEINRVGGIVWVDRPLLFQSIVAVALLSTYAPSLSRTGRNFTSMTIPQPSMLSTVLTGSETCWFVIVLTDRGLIVTKDHSNKYSLVSSIVVTLVTIVLSFANPVQPRFTLSRMCAAPQVDFELACNAGVIEVGDASRFIQLVVAAATVICLAYTLERWRAPAFKLPTHNHSFWLPAGATYLFHTRPWIVNETLFLDRASALMCGLSTVSHGRVVYLLDVKTWPLHAIDLGDEASTSISPTRLAVA
;
A
#
# COMPACT_ATOMS: atom_id res chain seq x y z
N MET A 1 12.28 6.47 10.16
CA MET A 1 11.46 5.32 9.73
C MET A 1 10.04 5.70 10.01
N ASP A 2 9.24 5.79 8.96
CA ASP A 2 7.84 6.18 9.07
C ASP A 2 7.04 5.02 9.69
N TYR A 3 6.06 5.34 10.54
CA TYR A 3 5.23 4.37 11.28
C TYR A 3 4.72 3.20 10.42
N THR A 4 4.38 3.51 9.16
CA THR A 4 3.88 2.56 8.17
C THR A 4 4.95 1.61 7.68
N THR A 5 6.14 2.11 7.32
CA THR A 5 7.28 1.25 6.95
C THR A 5 7.63 0.27 8.07
N SER A 6 7.60 0.72 9.34
CA SER A 6 7.77 -0.18 10.47
C SER A 6 6.62 -1.18 10.62
N ALA A 7 5.36 -0.75 10.44
CA ALA A 7 4.22 -1.64 10.56
C ALA A 7 4.23 -2.75 9.49
N HIS A 8 4.54 -2.41 8.23
CA HIS A 8 4.69 -3.39 7.16
C HIS A 8 5.83 -4.36 7.42
N LEU A 9 6.97 -3.86 7.92
CA LEU A 9 8.10 -4.72 8.28
C LEU A 9 7.70 -5.68 9.41
N THR A 10 6.97 -5.22 10.42
CA THR A 10 6.47 -6.08 11.50
C THR A 10 5.52 -7.15 10.98
N VAL A 11 4.55 -6.79 10.14
CA VAL A 11 3.59 -7.75 9.54
C VAL A 11 4.33 -8.75 8.66
N ALA A 12 5.30 -8.31 7.86
CA ALA A 12 6.12 -9.18 7.04
C ALA A 12 6.90 -10.18 7.90
N LEU A 13 7.65 -9.69 8.89
CA LEU A 13 8.42 -10.54 9.80
C LEU A 13 7.53 -11.51 10.58
N ALA A 14 6.36 -11.07 11.06
CA ALA A 14 5.41 -11.92 11.76
C ALA A 14 4.87 -13.03 10.84
N THR A 15 4.53 -12.69 9.60
CA THR A 15 4.04 -13.67 8.60
C THR A 15 5.11 -14.69 8.23
N PHE A 16 6.35 -14.24 8.00
CA PHE A 16 7.47 -15.14 7.74
C PHE A 16 7.79 -16.03 8.94
N ALA A 17 7.91 -15.45 10.14
CA ALA A 17 8.18 -16.21 11.36
C ALA A 17 7.07 -17.22 11.64
N TYR A 18 5.81 -16.82 11.49
CA TYR A 18 4.67 -17.71 11.66
C TYR A 18 4.64 -18.82 10.60
N GLY A 19 4.94 -18.52 9.33
CA GLY A 19 5.07 -19.54 8.29
C GLY A 19 6.20 -20.54 8.56
N ILE A 20 7.34 -20.08 9.06
CA ILE A 20 8.45 -20.98 9.41
C ILE A 20 8.10 -21.85 10.62
N LEU A 21 7.60 -21.25 11.70
CA LEU A 21 7.32 -21.93 12.96
C LEU A 21 6.09 -22.84 12.88
N ALA A 22 5.01 -22.38 12.24
CA ALA A 22 3.73 -23.06 12.24
C ALA A 22 3.51 -23.97 11.02
N SER A 23 4.19 -23.73 9.90
CA SER A 23 4.07 -24.55 8.68
C SER A 23 5.36 -25.25 8.25
N HIS A 24 6.41 -25.26 9.08
CA HIS A 24 7.69 -25.93 8.77
C HIS A 24 8.24 -25.57 7.38
N GLY A 25 8.07 -24.31 6.97
CA GLY A 25 8.52 -23.81 5.65
C GLY A 25 7.67 -24.22 4.45
N HIS A 26 6.54 -24.93 4.63
CA HIS A 26 5.61 -25.28 3.56
C HIS A 26 4.55 -24.18 3.38
N PHE A 27 4.89 -23.10 2.68
CA PHE A 27 3.97 -22.04 2.30
C PHE A 27 4.11 -21.67 0.82
N GLU A 28 3.05 -21.12 0.22
CA GLU A 28 3.03 -20.72 -1.18
C GLU A 28 3.79 -19.39 -1.36
N GLY A 29 4.99 -19.45 -1.94
CA GLY A 29 5.85 -18.28 -2.11
C GLY A 29 5.24 -17.18 -2.99
N PHE A 30 4.43 -17.55 -3.98
CA PHE A 30 3.74 -16.57 -4.83
C PHE A 30 2.70 -15.76 -4.06
N ASN A 31 1.98 -16.37 -3.11
CA ASN A 31 1.05 -15.63 -2.25
C ASN A 31 1.81 -14.65 -1.35
N MET A 32 3.03 -15.02 -0.91
CA MET A 32 3.86 -14.16 -0.07
C MET A 32 4.36 -12.90 -0.80
N MET A 33 4.49 -12.92 -2.13
CA MET A 33 4.82 -11.72 -2.91
C MET A 33 3.72 -10.66 -2.82
N GLU A 34 2.48 -11.07 -2.55
CA GLU A 34 1.33 -10.19 -2.40
C GLU A 34 1.16 -9.66 -0.97
N ILE A 35 2.16 -9.82 -0.10
CA ILE A 35 2.10 -9.36 1.30
C ILE A 35 1.85 -7.86 1.43
N ASN A 36 2.44 -7.04 0.57
CA ASN A 36 2.22 -5.59 0.60
C ASN A 36 0.81 -5.22 0.14
N ARG A 37 0.18 -6.06 -0.70
CA ARG A 37 -1.12 -5.80 -1.33
C ARG A 37 -2.27 -6.35 -0.50
N VAL A 38 -2.16 -7.59 -0.03
CA VAL A 38 -3.20 -8.21 0.81
C VAL A 38 -2.93 -7.93 2.28
N GLY A 39 -1.73 -8.29 2.77
CA GLY A 39 -1.36 -8.07 4.17
C GLY A 39 -1.27 -6.59 4.54
N GLY A 40 -0.68 -5.77 3.66
CA GLY A 40 -0.58 -4.32 3.88
C GLY A 40 -1.94 -3.67 4.05
N ILE A 41 -2.89 -3.98 3.15
CA ILE A 41 -4.26 -3.45 3.25
C ILE A 41 -4.93 -3.95 4.52
N VAL A 42 -4.91 -5.24 4.80
CA VAL A 42 -5.64 -5.79 5.96
C VAL A 42 -5.11 -5.32 7.31
N TRP A 43 -3.79 -5.19 7.46
CA TRP A 43 -3.16 -4.88 8.74
C TRP A 43 -2.90 -3.38 8.95
N VAL A 44 -2.83 -2.59 7.87
CA VAL A 44 -2.48 -1.15 7.90
C VAL A 44 -3.63 -0.28 7.34
N ASP A 45 -4.79 -0.89 7.07
CA ASP A 45 -5.96 -0.45 6.29
C ASP A 45 -6.27 1.06 6.27
N ARG A 46 -6.39 1.73 7.43
CA ARG A 46 -6.88 3.13 7.49
C ARG A 46 -5.84 4.21 7.17
N PRO A 47 -4.60 4.17 7.68
CA PRO A 47 -3.60 5.19 7.34
C PRO A 47 -3.05 5.10 5.91
N LEU A 48 -3.12 3.96 5.22
CA LEU A 48 -2.49 3.78 3.90
C LEU A 48 -2.97 4.78 2.85
N LEU A 49 -4.27 5.06 2.79
CA LEU A 49 -4.83 5.97 1.80
C LEU A 49 -4.38 7.41 2.07
N PHE A 50 -4.49 7.86 3.32
CA PHE A 50 -4.01 9.20 3.72
C PHE A 50 -2.52 9.35 3.53
N GLN A 51 -1.73 8.34 3.89
CA GLN A 51 -0.29 8.36 3.73
C GLN A 51 0.11 8.40 2.25
N SER A 52 -0.56 7.63 1.39
CA SER A 52 -0.26 7.65 -0.04
C SER A 52 -0.53 9.04 -0.66
N ILE A 53 -1.62 9.70 -0.27
CA ILE A 53 -1.94 11.07 -0.69
C ILE A 53 -0.88 12.04 -0.14
N VAL A 54 -0.49 11.89 1.12
CA VAL A 54 0.56 12.72 1.74
C VAL A 54 1.90 12.51 1.04
N ALA A 55 2.27 11.29 0.65
CA ALA A 55 3.50 11.02 -0.09
C ALA A 55 3.51 11.70 -1.46
N VAL A 56 2.40 11.62 -2.21
CA VAL A 56 2.27 12.31 -3.51
C VAL A 56 2.26 13.83 -3.32
N ALA A 57 1.63 14.32 -2.26
CA ALA A 57 1.64 15.74 -1.90
C ALA A 57 3.06 16.21 -1.54
N LEU A 58 3.81 15.45 -0.74
CA LEU A 58 5.21 15.72 -0.40
C LEU A 58 6.09 15.70 -1.65
N LEU A 59 5.86 14.77 -2.58
CA LEU A 59 6.56 14.74 -3.87
C LEU A 59 6.22 15.92 -4.79
N SER A 60 5.11 16.60 -4.49
CA SER A 60 4.63 17.81 -5.18
C SER A 60 4.97 19.09 -4.41
N THR A 61 5.62 18.96 -3.26
CA THR A 61 5.95 20.05 -2.33
C THR A 61 7.47 20.16 -2.22
N TYR A 62 8.00 21.36 -2.03
CA TYR A 62 9.40 21.54 -1.65
C TYR A 62 9.49 22.05 -0.21
N ALA A 63 10.53 21.65 0.53
CA ALA A 63 10.73 22.08 1.90
C ALA A 63 11.73 23.26 1.93
N PRO A 64 11.27 24.50 2.12
CA PRO A 64 12.18 25.63 2.20
C PRO A 64 12.91 25.66 3.54
N SER A 65 14.24 25.82 3.51
CA SER A 65 15.02 26.07 4.72
C SER A 65 15.34 27.54 4.85
N LEU A 66 15.01 28.13 6.00
CA LEU A 66 15.42 29.48 6.35
C LEU A 66 16.79 29.41 7.02
N SER A 67 17.80 29.96 6.35
CA SER A 67 19.14 30.11 6.90
C SER A 67 19.39 31.58 7.25
N ARG A 68 19.90 31.84 8.45
CA ARG A 68 20.25 33.21 8.85
C ARG A 68 21.66 33.52 8.40
N THR A 69 21.82 34.37 7.40
CA THR A 69 23.12 34.82 6.93
C THR A 69 23.50 36.08 7.72
N GLY A 70 24.26 35.90 8.80
CA GLY A 70 24.75 36.99 9.65
C GLY A 70 23.79 37.43 10.77
N ARG A 71 23.89 38.70 11.19
CA ARG A 71 23.16 39.24 12.36
C ARG A 71 21.78 39.81 12.00
N ASN A 72 21.56 40.25 10.76
CA ASN A 72 20.36 41.01 10.35
C ASN A 72 19.63 40.49 9.08
N PHE A 73 20.14 39.46 8.39
CA PHE A 73 19.51 38.96 7.15
C PHE A 73 19.11 37.48 7.27
N THR A 74 17.85 37.19 6.93
CA THR A 74 17.33 35.84 6.75
C THR A 74 17.29 35.55 5.25
N SER A 75 17.98 34.49 4.84
CA SER A 75 18.00 33.99 3.46
C SER A 75 17.23 32.67 3.39
N MET A 76 16.48 32.48 2.32
CA MET A 76 15.75 31.24 2.07
C MET A 76 16.52 30.42 1.05
N THR A 77 17.01 29.26 1.48
CA THR A 77 17.69 28.30 0.61
C THR A 77 16.78 27.11 0.39
N ILE A 78 16.77 26.60 -0.84
CA ILE A 78 16.00 25.41 -1.21
C ILE A 78 17.02 24.28 -1.33
N PRO A 79 17.14 23.41 -0.31
CA PRO A 79 18.05 22.29 -0.38
C PRO A 79 17.57 21.33 -1.46
N GLN A 80 18.49 20.91 -2.32
CA GLN A 80 18.20 19.83 -3.27
C GLN A 80 17.98 18.53 -2.49
N PRO A 81 16.87 17.81 -2.71
CA PRO A 81 16.64 16.54 -2.03
C PRO A 81 17.72 15.53 -2.43
N SER A 82 18.21 14.77 -1.44
CA SER A 82 19.18 13.71 -1.72
C SER A 82 18.54 12.64 -2.62
N MET A 83 19.34 12.00 -3.48
CA MET A 83 18.86 10.94 -4.38
C MET A 83 18.10 9.85 -3.61
N LEU A 84 18.60 9.47 -2.44
CA LEU A 84 17.99 8.47 -1.57
C LEU A 84 16.63 8.91 -1.03
N SER A 85 16.50 10.18 -0.62
CA SER A 85 15.22 10.74 -0.19
C SER A 85 14.20 10.73 -1.33
N THR A 86 14.59 11.11 -2.55
CA THR A 86 13.70 11.09 -3.72
C THR A 86 13.26 9.67 -4.06
N VAL A 87 14.16 8.68 -4.02
CA VAL A 87 13.82 7.28 -4.26
C VAL A 87 12.92 6.73 -3.16
N LEU A 88 13.20 7.06 -1.89
CA LEU A 88 12.39 6.61 -0.76
C LEU A 88 10.97 7.19 -0.83
N THR A 89 10.82 8.51 -0.98
CA THR A 89 9.49 9.15 -1.14
C THR A 89 8.81 8.69 -2.42
N GLY A 90 9.57 8.42 -3.49
CA GLY A 90 9.07 7.79 -4.71
C GLY A 90 8.52 6.40 -4.46
N SER A 91 9.19 5.57 -3.65
CA SER A 91 8.73 4.23 -3.28
C SER A 91 7.46 4.25 -2.43
N GLU A 92 7.25 5.28 -1.61
CA GLU A 92 6.01 5.50 -0.88
C GLU A 92 4.81 5.80 -1.81
N THR A 93 5.05 6.21 -3.06
CA THR A 93 3.97 6.33 -4.05
C THR A 93 3.46 4.97 -4.55
N CYS A 94 4.20 3.87 -4.32
CA CYS A 94 3.72 2.52 -4.61
C CYS A 94 2.42 2.21 -3.83
N TRP A 95 2.28 2.73 -2.61
CA TRP A 95 1.07 2.58 -1.81
C TRP A 95 -0.16 3.18 -2.49
N PHE A 96 0.01 4.31 -3.18
CA PHE A 96 -1.07 4.92 -3.95
C PHE A 96 -1.57 3.97 -5.04
N VAL A 97 -0.65 3.29 -5.73
CA VAL A 97 -0.97 2.30 -6.77
C VAL A 97 -1.65 1.07 -6.19
N ILE A 98 -1.19 0.60 -5.04
CA ILE A 98 -1.82 -0.52 -4.33
C ILE A 98 -3.27 -0.18 -3.99
N VAL A 99 -3.53 1.00 -3.44
CA VAL A 99 -4.90 1.46 -3.12
C VAL A 99 -5.76 1.61 -4.38
N LEU A 100 -5.23 2.21 -5.45
CA LEU A 100 -5.98 2.36 -6.70
C LEU A 100 -6.32 1.00 -7.34
N THR A 101 -5.37 0.07 -7.33
CA THR A 101 -5.59 -1.28 -7.88
C THR A 101 -6.53 -2.10 -7.02
N ASP A 102 -6.53 -1.92 -5.69
CA ASP A 102 -7.50 -2.54 -4.78
C ASP A 102 -8.93 -2.04 -5.05
N ARG A 103 -9.13 -0.72 -5.19
CA ARG A 103 -10.43 -0.16 -5.64
C ARG A 103 -10.83 -0.68 -7.02
N GLY A 104 -9.84 -0.87 -7.90
CA GLY A 104 -10.01 -1.44 -9.23
C GLY A 104 -10.48 -2.90 -9.23
N LEU A 105 -10.27 -3.68 -8.16
CA LEU A 105 -10.64 -5.10 -8.09
C LEU A 105 -12.11 -5.36 -8.41
N ILE A 106 -12.98 -4.41 -8.05
CA ILE A 106 -14.43 -4.46 -8.34
C ILE A 106 -14.69 -4.61 -9.85
N VAL A 107 -13.86 -3.97 -10.67
CA VAL A 107 -13.96 -3.94 -12.13
C VAL A 107 -13.08 -5.02 -12.76
N THR A 108 -11.84 -5.15 -12.30
CA THR A 108 -10.83 -5.98 -12.96
C THR A 108 -10.92 -7.46 -12.60
N LYS A 109 -11.45 -7.79 -11.42
CA LYS A 109 -11.75 -9.15 -10.94
C LYS A 109 -10.66 -10.16 -11.32
N ASP A 110 -10.97 -11.06 -12.26
CA ASP A 110 -10.12 -12.19 -12.64
C ASP A 110 -8.76 -11.78 -13.22
N HIS A 111 -8.66 -10.62 -13.86
CA HIS A 111 -7.42 -10.17 -14.51
C HIS A 111 -6.43 -9.53 -13.53
N SER A 112 -6.84 -9.30 -12.28
CA SER A 112 -6.11 -8.45 -11.34
C SER A 112 -4.72 -8.98 -10.98
N ASN A 113 -4.58 -10.27 -10.69
CA ASN A 113 -3.30 -10.86 -10.30
C ASN A 113 -2.16 -10.57 -11.31
N LYS A 114 -2.44 -10.67 -12.62
CA LYS A 114 -1.39 -10.57 -13.65
C LYS A 114 -0.82 -9.16 -13.82
N TYR A 115 -1.67 -8.14 -13.81
CA TYR A 115 -1.22 -6.76 -14.05
C TYR A 115 -0.87 -6.02 -12.75
N SER A 116 -1.38 -6.47 -11.61
CA SER A 116 -1.24 -5.84 -10.30
C SER A 116 0.22 -5.55 -9.93
N LEU A 117 1.07 -6.58 -9.87
CA LEU A 117 2.48 -6.42 -9.51
C LEU A 117 3.27 -5.62 -10.56
N VAL A 118 3.02 -5.88 -11.85
CA VAL A 118 3.69 -5.18 -12.95
C VAL A 118 3.35 -3.69 -12.95
N SER A 119 2.07 -3.34 -12.79
CA SER A 119 1.63 -1.93 -12.76
C SER A 119 2.19 -1.16 -11.57
N SER A 120 2.31 -1.78 -10.38
CA SER A 120 3.00 -1.16 -9.24
C SER A 120 4.45 -0.82 -9.53
N ILE A 121 5.20 -1.76 -10.12
CA ILE A 121 6.62 -1.54 -10.46
C ILE A 121 6.74 -0.43 -11.50
N VAL A 122 5.94 -0.50 -12.57
CA VAL A 122 5.99 0.49 -13.66
C VAL A 122 5.61 1.88 -13.17
N VAL A 123 4.52 2.04 -12.42
CA VAL A 123 4.14 3.36 -11.88
C VAL A 123 5.19 3.90 -10.93
N THR A 124 5.73 3.07 -10.03
CA THR A 124 6.79 3.52 -9.10
C THR A 124 8.02 4.02 -9.85
N LEU A 125 8.46 3.29 -10.88
CA LEU A 125 9.56 3.71 -11.75
C LEU A 125 9.23 5.01 -12.49
N VAL A 126 8.04 5.13 -13.08
CA VAL A 126 7.59 6.34 -13.79
C VAL A 126 7.58 7.54 -12.84
N THR A 127 7.06 7.41 -11.62
CA THR A 127 7.04 8.48 -10.62
C THR A 127 8.44 8.91 -10.20
N ILE A 128 9.36 7.96 -10.00
CA ILE A 128 10.76 8.24 -9.68
C ILE A 128 11.43 8.98 -10.85
N VAL A 129 11.27 8.48 -12.08
CA VAL A 129 11.87 9.09 -13.28
C VAL A 129 11.31 10.50 -13.51
N LEU A 130 9.99 10.69 -13.40
CA LEU A 130 9.36 12.01 -13.50
C LEU A 130 9.89 12.97 -12.43
N SER A 131 10.13 12.46 -11.21
CA SER A 131 10.66 13.27 -10.11
C SER A 131 12.08 13.75 -10.35
N PHE A 132 12.90 12.97 -11.05
CA PHE A 132 14.25 13.36 -11.48
C PHE A 132 14.24 14.25 -12.72
N ALA A 133 13.40 13.95 -13.71
CA ALA A 133 13.35 14.68 -14.97
C ALA A 133 12.77 16.10 -14.81
N ASN A 134 11.74 16.23 -13.98
CA ASN A 134 11.06 17.49 -13.70
C ASN A 134 10.99 17.69 -12.18
N PRO A 135 12.01 18.26 -11.52
CA PRO A 135 11.97 18.55 -10.08
C PRO A 135 10.99 19.69 -9.74
N VAL A 136 10.49 19.74 -8.50
CA VAL A 136 9.51 20.76 -8.07
C VAL A 136 10.20 22.12 -8.11
N GLN A 137 9.66 23.06 -8.89
CA GLN A 137 10.17 24.42 -8.93
C GLN A 137 9.42 25.30 -7.93
N PRO A 138 10.15 26.09 -7.12
CA PRO A 138 9.53 27.01 -6.18
C PRO A 138 8.81 28.15 -6.91
N ARG A 139 7.60 28.48 -6.48
CA ARG A 139 6.87 29.65 -6.96
C ARG A 139 6.83 30.71 -5.88
N PHE A 140 7.30 31.89 -6.25
CA PHE A 140 7.42 33.03 -5.35
C PHE A 140 6.83 34.26 -6.03
N THR A 141 5.86 34.89 -5.37
CA THR A 141 5.29 36.15 -5.83
C THR A 141 5.67 37.24 -4.86
N LEU A 142 6.37 38.25 -5.36
CA LEU A 142 6.78 39.43 -4.59
C LEU A 142 5.63 40.43 -4.54
N SER A 143 5.21 40.79 -3.32
CA SER A 143 4.32 41.92 -3.09
C SER A 143 4.78 42.60 -1.81
N ARG A 144 5.39 43.78 -1.93
CA ARG A 144 5.90 44.54 -0.79
C ARG A 144 4.85 45.57 -0.38
N MET A 145 4.07 45.24 0.64
CA MET A 145 3.07 46.13 1.22
C MET A 145 3.31 46.21 2.73
N CYS A 146 3.59 47.42 3.22
CA CYS A 146 3.72 47.68 4.64
C CYS A 146 2.51 48.50 5.09
N ALA A 147 1.82 48.00 6.10
CA ALA A 147 0.80 48.75 6.80
C ALA A 147 1.33 49.10 8.19
N ALA A 148 1.00 50.29 8.68
CA ALA A 148 1.22 50.68 10.06
C ALA A 148 -0.12 50.54 10.81
N PRO A 149 -0.48 49.34 11.29
CA PRO A 149 -1.72 49.15 12.04
C PRO A 149 -1.75 49.99 13.32
N GLN A 150 -0.58 50.28 13.89
CA GLN A 150 -0.42 51.20 15.01
C GLN A 150 0.86 52.02 14.81
N VAL A 151 0.68 53.31 14.48
CA VAL A 151 1.70 54.23 13.94
C VAL A 151 2.97 54.35 14.80
N ASP A 152 2.89 54.02 16.10
CA ASP A 152 4.01 54.11 17.05
C ASP A 152 4.45 52.78 17.69
N PHE A 153 3.78 51.65 17.39
CA PHE A 153 4.04 50.37 18.08
C PHE A 153 4.37 49.20 17.16
N GLU A 154 3.84 49.15 15.93
CA GLU A 154 4.05 48.00 15.05
C GLU A 154 3.92 48.36 13.57
N LEU A 155 4.88 47.89 12.78
CA LEU A 155 4.87 47.98 11.32
C LEU A 155 4.78 46.56 10.75
N ALA A 156 3.65 46.22 10.14
CA ALA A 156 3.42 44.91 9.55
C ALA A 156 3.70 44.98 8.04
N CYS A 157 4.78 44.33 7.60
CA CYS A 157 5.13 44.24 6.18
C CYS A 157 4.87 42.84 5.65
N ASN A 158 4.02 42.74 4.63
CA ASN A 158 3.95 41.57 3.75
C ASN A 158 4.98 41.76 2.64
N ALA A 159 5.92 40.83 2.51
CA ALA A 159 6.98 40.87 1.49
C ALA A 159 6.62 40.06 0.22
N GLY A 160 5.68 39.12 0.33
CA GLY A 160 5.23 38.27 -0.78
C GLY A 160 4.55 37.00 -0.30
N VAL A 161 4.08 36.18 -1.25
CA VAL A 161 3.50 34.86 -1.01
C VAL A 161 4.42 33.80 -1.57
N ILE A 162 4.68 32.77 -0.76
CA ILE A 162 5.46 31.60 -1.13
C ILE A 162 4.49 30.43 -1.30
N GLU A 163 4.40 29.91 -2.52
CA GLU A 163 3.59 28.72 -2.80
C GLU A 163 4.47 27.49 -2.60
N VAL A 164 4.23 26.73 -1.54
CA VAL A 164 5.09 25.60 -1.12
C VAL A 164 4.84 24.33 -1.94
N GLY A 165 3.69 24.23 -2.64
CA GLY A 165 3.30 23.05 -3.40
C GLY A 165 2.74 23.36 -4.80
N ASP A 166 2.88 22.40 -5.71
CA ASP A 166 2.39 22.47 -7.08
C ASP A 166 1.23 21.48 -7.33
N ALA A 167 0.01 22.02 -7.43
CA ALA A 167 -1.19 21.23 -7.71
C ALA A 167 -1.19 20.59 -9.11
N SER A 168 -0.56 21.23 -10.10
CA SER A 168 -0.46 20.68 -11.46
C SER A 168 0.37 19.39 -11.44
N ARG A 169 1.50 19.40 -10.72
CA ARG A 169 2.34 18.21 -10.56
C ARG A 169 1.62 17.09 -9.81
N PHE A 170 0.90 17.42 -8.74
CA PHE A 170 0.10 16.44 -8.01
C PHE A 170 -0.89 15.72 -8.94
N ILE A 171 -1.64 16.50 -9.74
CA ILE A 171 -2.58 15.95 -10.72
C ILE A 171 -1.87 15.12 -11.79
N GLN A 172 -0.71 15.58 -12.30
CA GLN A 172 0.08 14.84 -13.29
C GLN A 172 0.51 13.47 -12.78
N LEU A 173 0.98 13.37 -11.53
CA LEU A 173 1.40 12.10 -10.92
C LEU A 173 0.21 11.15 -10.73
N VAL A 174 -0.92 11.67 -10.26
CA VAL A 174 -2.16 10.89 -10.10
C VAL A 174 -2.68 10.38 -11.44
N VAL A 175 -2.72 11.23 -12.46
CA VAL A 175 -3.15 10.88 -13.81
C VAL A 175 -2.17 9.89 -14.46
N ALA A 176 -0.86 10.08 -14.29
CA ALA A 176 0.15 9.13 -14.78
C ALA A 176 -0.02 7.75 -14.13
N ALA A 177 -0.24 7.68 -12.82
CA ALA A 177 -0.50 6.42 -12.13
C ALA A 177 -1.78 5.74 -12.66
N ALA A 178 -2.89 6.48 -12.73
CA ALA A 178 -4.16 5.95 -13.21
C ALA A 178 -4.09 5.47 -14.67
N THR A 179 -3.43 6.24 -15.55
CA THR A 179 -3.28 5.87 -16.97
C THR A 179 -2.46 4.60 -17.15
N VAL A 180 -1.35 4.44 -16.44
CA VAL A 180 -0.54 3.21 -16.49
C VAL A 180 -1.34 2.00 -15.99
N ILE A 181 -2.12 2.15 -14.91
CA ILE A 181 -2.98 1.07 -14.39
C ILE A 181 -4.04 0.68 -15.44
N CYS A 182 -4.72 1.67 -16.04
CA CYS A 182 -5.72 1.43 -17.08
C CYS A 182 -5.13 0.77 -18.33
N LEU A 183 -3.95 1.21 -18.77
CA LEU A 183 -3.24 0.61 -19.90
C LEU A 183 -2.83 -0.83 -19.60
N ALA A 184 -2.27 -1.10 -18.41
CA ALA A 184 -1.89 -2.44 -18.01
C ALA A 184 -3.11 -3.38 -17.97
N TYR A 185 -4.23 -2.92 -17.42
CA TYR A 185 -5.49 -3.68 -17.40
C TYR A 185 -6.03 -3.95 -18.80
N THR A 186 -6.11 -2.92 -19.65
CA THR A 186 -6.65 -3.07 -21.01
C THR A 186 -5.79 -3.99 -21.86
N LEU A 187 -4.46 -3.91 -21.77
CA LEU A 187 -3.54 -4.82 -22.45
C LEU A 187 -3.74 -6.27 -22.01
N GLU A 188 -3.86 -6.54 -20.71
CA GLU A 188 -4.12 -7.89 -20.22
C GLU A 188 -5.52 -8.40 -20.60
N ARG A 189 -6.53 -7.52 -20.59
CA ARG A 189 -7.89 -7.84 -21.05
C ARG A 189 -7.91 -8.18 -22.53
N TRP A 190 -7.11 -7.48 -23.35
CA TRP A 190 -7.00 -7.72 -24.79
C TRP A 190 -6.22 -9.02 -25.08
N ARG A 191 -5.15 -9.30 -24.33
CA ARG A 191 -4.38 -10.54 -24.47
C ARG A 191 -5.16 -11.79 -24.09
N ALA A 192 -6.01 -11.69 -23.06
CA ALA A 192 -6.73 -12.85 -22.51
C ALA A 192 -8.19 -12.52 -22.13
N PRO A 193 -9.08 -12.24 -23.11
CA PRO A 193 -10.45 -11.81 -22.85
C PRO A 193 -11.34 -12.90 -22.23
N ALA A 194 -10.99 -14.18 -22.39
CA ALA A 194 -11.74 -15.30 -21.83
C ALA A 194 -11.16 -15.83 -20.51
N PHE A 195 -10.11 -15.21 -19.96
CA PHE A 195 -9.50 -15.67 -18.71
C PHE A 195 -10.47 -15.48 -17.54
N LYS A 196 -10.68 -16.56 -16.79
CA LYS A 196 -11.45 -16.60 -15.54
C LYS A 196 -10.66 -17.35 -14.48
N LEU A 197 -10.78 -16.91 -13.22
CA LEU A 197 -10.26 -17.68 -12.09
C LEU A 197 -11.17 -18.88 -11.80
N PRO A 198 -10.64 -19.93 -11.16
CA PRO A 198 -11.46 -21.04 -10.70
C PRO A 198 -12.50 -20.54 -9.69
N THR A 199 -13.76 -20.89 -9.94
CA THR A 199 -14.86 -20.60 -9.02
C THR A 199 -14.78 -21.51 -7.81
N HIS A 200 -14.98 -20.93 -6.63
CA HIS A 200 -15.10 -21.63 -5.34
C HIS A 200 -16.20 -20.93 -4.54
N ASN A 201 -16.68 -21.58 -3.47
CA ASN A 201 -17.67 -20.96 -2.59
C ASN A 201 -17.09 -19.70 -1.95
N HIS A 202 -17.83 -18.60 -2.02
CA HIS A 202 -17.40 -17.32 -1.46
C HIS A 202 -17.40 -17.40 0.06
N SER A 203 -16.22 -17.47 0.66
CA SER A 203 -16.06 -17.43 2.11
C SER A 203 -16.13 -15.97 2.59
N PHE A 204 -16.99 -15.70 3.59
CA PHE A 204 -17.16 -14.35 4.16
C PHE A 204 -15.87 -13.80 4.81
N TRP A 205 -14.99 -14.69 5.22
CA TRP A 205 -13.73 -14.41 5.93
C TRP A 205 -12.60 -13.91 5.02
N LEU A 206 -12.74 -14.09 3.70
CA LEU A 206 -11.67 -13.82 2.75
C LEU A 206 -11.77 -12.39 2.21
N PRO A 207 -10.73 -11.55 2.33
CA PRO A 207 -10.74 -10.24 1.70
C PRO A 207 -10.72 -10.37 0.17
N ALA A 208 -11.34 -9.42 -0.54
CA ALA A 208 -11.39 -9.44 -2.01
C ALA A 208 -10.00 -9.55 -2.65
N GLY A 209 -8.99 -8.92 -2.05
CA GLY A 209 -7.61 -9.04 -2.49
C GLY A 209 -7.10 -10.48 -2.48
N ALA A 210 -7.42 -11.27 -1.45
CA ALA A 210 -7.01 -12.68 -1.41
C ALA A 210 -7.74 -13.53 -2.45
N THR A 211 -9.02 -13.25 -2.73
CA THR A 211 -9.79 -13.98 -3.76
C THR A 211 -9.20 -13.83 -5.16
N TYR A 212 -8.76 -12.62 -5.52
CA TYR A 212 -8.33 -12.29 -6.88
C TYR A 212 -6.81 -12.21 -7.07
N LEU A 213 -6.03 -11.97 -6.01
CA LEU A 213 -4.57 -11.88 -6.09
C LEU A 213 -3.85 -13.15 -5.63
N PHE A 214 -4.46 -14.05 -4.86
CA PHE A 214 -3.76 -15.29 -4.50
C PHE A 214 -3.78 -16.34 -5.60
N HIS A 215 -2.74 -17.16 -5.60
CA HIS A 215 -2.65 -18.34 -6.43
C HIS A 215 -3.50 -19.48 -5.83
N THR A 216 -4.80 -19.44 -6.06
CA THR A 216 -5.79 -20.36 -5.44
C THR A 216 -5.94 -21.70 -6.17
N ARG A 217 -5.50 -21.80 -7.44
CA ARG A 217 -5.72 -22.97 -8.32
C ARG A 217 -5.37 -24.33 -7.69
N PRO A 218 -4.19 -24.54 -7.10
CA PRO A 218 -3.84 -25.84 -6.52
C PRO A 218 -4.44 -26.10 -5.13
N TRP A 219 -5.13 -25.12 -4.56
CA TRP A 219 -5.60 -25.15 -3.17
C TRP A 219 -7.13 -25.28 -3.04
N ILE A 220 -7.84 -25.44 -4.15
CA ILE A 220 -9.29 -25.68 -4.15
C ILE A 220 -9.53 -27.19 -4.18
N VAL A 221 -10.17 -27.72 -3.13
CA VAL A 221 -10.58 -29.13 -3.04
C VAL A 221 -12.06 -29.15 -2.70
N ASN A 222 -12.86 -29.91 -3.46
CA ASN A 222 -14.31 -30.02 -3.25
C ASN A 222 -15.03 -28.65 -3.12
N GLU A 223 -14.72 -27.70 -4.01
CA GLU A 223 -15.27 -26.32 -4.01
C GLU A 223 -14.95 -25.47 -2.77
N THR A 224 -14.15 -26.00 -1.84
CA THR A 224 -13.64 -25.28 -0.68
C THR A 224 -12.20 -24.82 -0.90
N LEU A 225 -11.93 -23.56 -0.58
CA LEU A 225 -10.60 -22.97 -0.69
C LEU A 225 -9.81 -23.25 0.58
N PHE A 226 -8.66 -23.90 0.44
CA PHE A 226 -7.70 -24.07 1.52
C PHE A 226 -6.64 -22.98 1.45
N LEU A 227 -6.31 -22.36 2.56
CA LEU A 227 -5.18 -21.44 2.67
C LEU A 227 -4.08 -22.03 3.55
N ASP A 228 -2.84 -21.76 3.21
CA ASP A 228 -1.74 -21.95 4.15
C ASP A 228 -1.84 -20.94 5.31
N ARG A 229 -1.27 -21.31 6.46
CA ARG A 229 -1.28 -20.49 7.68
C ARG A 229 -0.72 -19.08 7.46
N ALA A 230 0.28 -18.93 6.60
CA ALA A 230 0.91 -17.64 6.34
C ALA A 230 0.02 -16.75 5.47
N SER A 231 -0.60 -17.31 4.41
CA SER A 231 -1.62 -16.61 3.61
C SER A 231 -2.86 -16.27 4.43
N ALA A 232 -3.27 -17.13 5.37
CA ALA A 232 -4.35 -16.84 6.30
C ALA A 232 -4.00 -15.63 7.18
N LEU A 233 -2.78 -15.56 7.71
CA LEU A 233 -2.32 -14.41 8.48
C LEU A 233 -2.28 -13.12 7.63
N MET A 234 -1.85 -13.19 6.37
CA MET A 234 -1.95 -12.05 5.44
C MET A 234 -3.40 -11.60 5.22
N CYS A 235 -4.34 -12.55 5.23
CA CYS A 235 -5.77 -12.25 5.23
C CYS A 235 -6.29 -11.74 6.58
N GLY A 236 -5.46 -11.55 7.61
CA GLY A 236 -5.90 -11.12 8.94
C GLY A 236 -6.55 -12.22 9.76
N LEU A 237 -6.44 -13.48 9.31
CA LEU A 237 -6.91 -14.66 10.02
C LEU A 237 -5.72 -15.29 10.74
N SER A 238 -5.64 -15.09 12.04
CA SER A 238 -4.60 -15.74 12.85
C SER A 238 -5.18 -16.98 13.52
N THR A 239 -4.44 -18.09 13.46
CA THR A 239 -4.91 -19.38 13.96
C THR A 239 -3.98 -19.96 15.00
N VAL A 240 -4.54 -20.47 16.08
CA VAL A 240 -3.78 -21.15 17.14
C VAL A 240 -4.46 -22.47 17.44
N SER A 241 -3.77 -23.58 17.18
CA SER A 241 -4.25 -24.91 17.53
C SER A 241 -3.83 -25.23 18.96
N HIS A 242 -4.79 -25.53 19.83
CA HIS A 242 -4.53 -26.03 21.18
C HIS A 242 -5.34 -27.31 21.42
N GLY A 243 -4.64 -28.45 21.45
CA GLY A 243 -5.28 -29.75 21.56
C GLY A 243 -6.17 -30.05 20.35
N ARG A 244 -7.46 -30.26 20.58
CA ARG A 244 -8.48 -30.54 19.54
C ARG A 244 -9.20 -29.30 19.01
N VAL A 245 -8.94 -28.13 19.60
CA VAL A 245 -9.63 -26.88 19.24
C VAL A 245 -8.68 -25.98 18.46
N VAL A 246 -9.15 -25.44 17.35
CA VAL A 246 -8.50 -24.38 16.58
C VAL A 246 -9.18 -23.06 16.91
N TYR A 247 -8.43 -22.14 17.51
CA TYR A 247 -8.85 -20.77 17.71
C TYR A 247 -8.52 -19.96 16.47
N LEU A 248 -9.52 -19.33 15.87
CA LEU A 248 -9.43 -18.46 14.70
C LEU A 248 -9.80 -17.04 15.12
N LEU A 249 -8.84 -16.13 15.07
CA LEU A 249 -9.06 -14.70 15.31
C LEU A 249 -9.10 -13.97 13.97
N ASP A 250 -10.23 -13.35 13.67
CA ASP A 250 -10.35 -12.42 12.53
C ASP A 250 -10.00 -11.00 13.00
N VAL A 251 -8.84 -10.51 12.59
CA VAL A 251 -8.34 -9.16 12.95
C VAL A 251 -9.21 -8.06 12.33
N LYS A 252 -9.94 -8.32 11.24
CA LYS A 252 -10.78 -7.31 10.59
C LYS A 252 -12.02 -7.02 11.43
N THR A 253 -12.65 -8.07 11.94
CA THR A 253 -13.93 -7.98 12.65
C THR A 253 -13.77 -8.05 14.17
N TRP A 254 -12.60 -8.49 14.66
CA TRP A 254 -12.23 -8.77 16.05
C TRP A 254 -12.86 -9.97 16.80
N PRO A 255 -13.75 -10.82 16.24
CA PRO A 255 -14.25 -11.98 16.95
C PRO A 255 -13.20 -13.10 16.97
N LEU A 256 -13.21 -13.83 18.08
CA LEU A 256 -12.47 -15.07 18.25
C LEU A 256 -13.43 -16.25 18.10
N HIS A 257 -13.17 -17.13 17.15
CA HIS A 257 -13.94 -18.34 16.90
C HIS A 257 -13.17 -19.56 17.38
N ALA A 258 -13.84 -20.47 18.08
CA ALA A 258 -13.28 -21.76 18.48
C ALA A 258 -13.92 -22.85 17.63
N ILE A 259 -13.11 -23.56 16.84
CA ILE A 259 -13.55 -24.64 15.96
C ILE A 259 -13.04 -25.95 16.57
N ASP A 260 -13.95 -26.83 16.97
CA ASP A 260 -13.59 -28.16 17.47
C ASP A 260 -13.35 -29.11 16.29
N LEU A 261 -12.13 -29.65 16.18
CA LEU A 261 -11.79 -30.66 15.20
C LEU A 261 -12.29 -32.00 15.73
N GLY A 262 -13.51 -32.38 15.34
CA GLY A 262 -14.07 -33.70 15.67
C GLY A 262 -13.16 -34.86 15.23
N ASP A 263 -13.40 -36.06 15.76
CA ASP A 263 -12.51 -37.23 15.61
C ASP A 263 -12.22 -37.61 14.13
N GLU A 264 -13.10 -37.26 13.17
CA GLU A 264 -12.94 -37.52 11.72
C GLU A 264 -12.03 -36.52 10.97
N ALA A 265 -11.78 -35.32 11.51
CA ALA A 265 -10.96 -34.30 10.83
C ALA A 265 -9.44 -34.54 10.96
N SER A 266 -9.05 -35.47 11.85
CA SER A 266 -7.66 -35.80 12.14
C SER A 266 -6.89 -36.45 10.99
N THR A 267 -7.59 -36.96 9.97
CA THR A 267 -6.98 -37.70 8.84
C THR A 267 -6.95 -36.95 7.51
N SER A 268 -7.68 -35.83 7.35
CA SER A 268 -7.78 -35.13 6.06
C SER A 268 -7.32 -33.66 6.07
N ILE A 269 -7.31 -32.99 7.22
CA ILE A 269 -6.76 -31.65 7.35
C ILE A 269 -5.29 -31.81 7.74
N SER A 270 -4.39 -31.77 6.75
CA SER A 270 -2.97 -31.69 7.06
C SER A 270 -2.74 -30.48 7.98
N PRO A 271 -1.85 -30.58 8.99
CA PRO A 271 -1.62 -29.51 9.97
C PRO A 271 -1.18 -28.16 9.38
N THR A 272 -1.02 -28.10 8.05
CA THR A 272 -0.58 -26.96 7.24
C THR A 272 -1.70 -26.24 6.49
N ARG A 273 -2.94 -26.77 6.44
CA ARG A 273 -4.04 -26.24 5.61
C ARG A 273 -5.24 -25.80 6.45
N LEU A 274 -5.70 -24.59 6.23
CA LEU A 274 -6.95 -24.05 6.79
C LEU A 274 -8.03 -24.04 5.73
N ALA A 275 -9.12 -24.77 5.95
CA ALA A 275 -10.31 -24.64 5.13
C ALA A 275 -10.96 -23.27 5.41
N VAL A 276 -11.11 -22.45 4.38
CA VAL A 276 -11.90 -21.22 4.46
C VAL A 276 -13.23 -21.51 3.76
N ALA A 277 -14.21 -22.00 4.51
CA ALA A 277 -15.58 -22.21 4.06
C ALA A 277 -16.50 -21.22 4.79
#